data_AF-A0A6I5CNB6-F1
#
_entry.id   AF-A0A6I5CNB6-F1
#
_cell.length_a   1.000
_cell.length_b   1.000
_cell.length_c   1.000
_cell.angle_alpha   90.00
_cell.angle_beta   90.00
_cell.angle_gamma   90.00
#
_symmetry.space_group_name_H-M   'P 1'
#
loop_
_entity.id
_entity.type
_entity.pdbx_description
1 polymer ?
#
loop_
_entity_poly.entity_id
_entity_poly.type
_entity_poly.pdbx_seq_one_letter_code
_entity_poly.pdbx_strand_id
1 'polypeptide(L)'
;MPVTPETAGSDVLDGVECFEHWREVMGRSRAAEMTSDHVTTFSATVRQAQLGPVAVLRTAFPSIRVRRTERMIRRCDDELYHLTMLTAGHGTVASV
;
A
#
# COMPACT_ATOMS: atom_id res chain seq x y z
N MET A 1 0.56 -12.26 15.09
CA MET A 1 1.94 -12.44 14.56
C MET A 1 2.60 -11.06 14.56
N PRO A 2 3.75 -10.85 15.21
CA PRO A 2 4.48 -9.59 15.08
C PRO A 2 4.99 -9.52 13.64
N VAL A 3 4.51 -8.54 12.88
CA VAL A 3 5.03 -8.32 11.53
C VAL A 3 6.39 -7.65 11.70
N THR A 4 7.44 -8.30 11.22
CA THR A 4 8.76 -7.71 11.10
C THR A 4 8.64 -6.44 10.25
N PRO A 5 9.33 -5.33 10.54
CA PRO A 5 9.36 -4.18 9.64
C PRO A 5 10.03 -4.58 8.33
N GLU A 6 9.23 -5.01 7.36
CA GLU A 6 9.65 -5.34 5.99
C GLU A 6 9.91 -4.02 5.27
N THR A 7 11.14 -3.52 5.40
CA THR A 7 11.60 -2.38 4.62
C THR A 7 11.92 -2.89 3.23
N ALA A 8 11.06 -2.61 2.26
CA ALA A 8 11.43 -2.66 0.85
C ALA A 8 12.57 -1.65 0.64
N GLY A 9 13.82 -2.07 0.82
CA GLY A 9 14.98 -1.21 0.63
C GLY A 9 15.18 -1.00 -0.87
N SER A 10 15.00 0.22 -1.35
CA SER A 10 15.29 0.61 -2.75
C SER A 10 16.74 0.39 -3.17
N ASP A 11 17.64 0.03 -2.25
CA ASP A 11 19.07 -0.14 -2.52
C ASP A 11 19.41 -1.52 -3.14
N VAL A 12 18.46 -2.45 -3.25
CA VAL A 12 18.71 -3.81 -3.78
C VAL A 12 17.86 -4.16 -5.01
N LEU A 13 16.68 -3.57 -5.14
CA LEU A 13 15.72 -3.89 -6.21
C LEU A 13 15.70 -2.78 -7.27
N ASP A 14 15.53 -3.17 -8.53
CA ASP A 14 15.19 -2.17 -9.56
C ASP A 14 13.76 -1.62 -9.35
N GLY A 15 13.38 -0.58 -10.07
CA GLY A 15 12.08 0.07 -9.87
C GLY A 15 10.89 -0.87 -10.07
N VAL A 16 10.95 -1.75 -11.07
CA VAL A 16 9.83 -2.65 -11.38
C VAL A 16 9.67 -3.68 -10.28
N GLU A 17 10.77 -4.27 -9.84
CA GLU A 17 10.79 -5.21 -8.72
C GLU A 17 10.35 -4.54 -7.41
N CYS A 18 10.81 -3.31 -7.16
CA CYS A 18 10.40 -2.52 -6.00
C CYS A 18 8.88 -2.26 -6.01
N PHE A 19 8.32 -1.91 -7.17
CA PHE A 19 6.87 -1.70 -7.32
C PHE A 19 6.08 -2.98 -7.07
N GLU A 20 6.48 -4.11 -7.66
CA GLU A 20 5.79 -5.38 -7.49
C GLU A 20 5.84 -5.88 -6.04
N HIS A 21 7.00 -5.79 -5.40
CA HIS A 21 7.15 -6.13 -3.99
C HIS A 21 6.32 -5.22 -3.09
N TRP A 22 6.38 -3.89 -3.31
CA TRP A 22 5.55 -2.93 -2.57
C TRP A 22 4.05 -3.21 -2.76
N ARG A 23 3.61 -3.55 -3.99
CA ARG A 23 2.22 -3.86 -4.31
C ARG A 23 1.74 -5.11 -3.57
N GLU A 24 2.59 -6.13 -3.47
CA GLU A 24 2.31 -7.34 -2.70
C GLU A 24 2.12 -7.01 -1.21
N VAL A 25 3.07 -6.28 -0.61
CA VAL A 25 3.02 -5.87 0.81
C VAL A 25 1.75 -5.05 1.08
N MET A 26 1.44 -4.06 0.24
CA MET A 26 0.24 -3.24 0.40
C MET A 26 -1.05 -4.03 0.17
N GLY A 27 -1.04 -5.05 -0.70
CA GLY A 27 -2.17 -5.94 -0.95
C GLY A 27 -2.62 -6.72 0.29
N ARG A 28 -1.72 -6.94 1.26
CA ARG A 28 -2.05 -7.55 2.56
C ARG A 28 -2.89 -6.63 3.47
N SER A 29 -2.92 -5.32 3.21
CA SER A 29 -3.69 -4.35 4.01
C SER A 29 -5.12 -4.14 3.52
N ARG A 30 -5.35 -4.30 2.21
CA ARG A 30 -6.65 -4.11 1.57
C ARG A 30 -6.68 -4.77 0.20
N ALA A 31 -7.83 -5.35 -0.17
CA ALA A 31 -8.07 -5.77 -1.54
C ALA A 31 -8.21 -4.56 -2.47
N ALA A 32 -7.17 -4.27 -3.25
CA ALA A 32 -7.16 -3.19 -4.24
C ALA A 32 -6.22 -3.51 -5.42
N GLU A 33 -6.56 -3.01 -6.59
CA GLU A 33 -5.64 -2.90 -7.72
C GLU A 33 -4.84 -1.60 -7.58
N MET A 34 -3.53 -1.69 -7.73
CA MET A 34 -2.61 -0.55 -7.60
C MET A 34 -1.72 -0.48 -8.84
N THR A 35 -1.65 0.69 -9.45
CA THR A 35 -0.82 0.99 -10.62
C THR A 35 -0.05 2.30 -10.41
N SER A 36 1.02 2.51 -11.17
CA SER A 36 1.81 3.75 -11.16
C SER A 36 2.34 4.03 -12.57
N ASP A 37 2.54 5.30 -12.91
CA ASP A 37 3.27 5.69 -14.13
C ASP A 37 4.80 5.68 -13.90
N HIS A 38 5.24 5.49 -12.65
CA HIS A 38 6.64 5.58 -12.22
C HIS A 38 7.28 4.22 -11.94
N VAL A 39 6.74 3.13 -12.51
CA VAL A 39 7.16 1.75 -12.19
C VAL A 39 8.66 1.54 -12.44
N THR A 40 9.24 2.09 -13.50
CA THR A 40 10.67 1.90 -13.82
C THR A 40 11.64 2.56 -12.85
N THR A 41 11.20 3.58 -12.11
CA THR A 41 12.00 4.32 -11.13
C THR A 41 11.36 4.28 -9.74
N PHE A 42 10.51 3.29 -9.48
CA PHE A 42 9.73 3.23 -8.26
C PHE A 42 10.63 2.95 -7.07
N SER A 43 10.48 3.76 -6.02
CA SER A 43 11.18 3.57 -4.75
C SER A 43 10.18 3.80 -3.64
N ALA A 44 9.97 2.79 -2.81
CA ALA A 44 8.97 2.84 -1.77
C ALA A 44 9.53 2.37 -0.44
N THR A 45 9.03 2.96 0.63
CA THR A 45 9.25 2.46 1.99
C THR A 45 7.92 2.06 2.58
N VAL A 46 7.93 0.96 3.32
CA VAL A 46 6.81 0.52 4.15
C VAL A 46 7.36 0.18 5.51
N ARG A 47 6.73 0.71 6.56
CA ARG A 47 6.96 0.32 7.94
C ARG A 47 5.61 0.01 8.56
N GLN A 48 5.49 -1.15 9.17
CA GLN A 48 4.28 -1.55 9.84
C GLN A 48 4.53 -1.69 11.35
N ALA A 49 3.55 -1.24 12.12
CA ALA A 49 3.48 -1.44 13.56
C ALA A 49 2.08 -1.94 13.92
N GLN A 50 1.96 -2.61 15.07
CA GLN A 50 0.68 -3.05 15.63
C GLN A 50 0.41 -2.27 16.91
N LEU A 51 -0.78 -1.71 17.04
CA LEU A 51 -1.28 -0.98 18.20
C LEU A 51 -2.56 -1.66 18.68
N GLY A 52 -2.41 -2.75 19.44
CA GLY A 52 -3.53 -3.60 19.83
C GLY A 52 -4.22 -4.18 18.57
N PRO A 53 -5.53 -3.92 18.36
CA PRO A 53 -6.24 -4.40 17.18
C PRO A 53 -5.98 -3.59 15.90
N VAL A 54 -5.24 -2.47 15.99
CA VAL A 54 -5.01 -1.56 14.87
C VAL A 54 -3.63 -1.81 14.26
N ALA A 55 -3.61 -2.08 12.94
CA ALA A 55 -2.37 -2.05 12.17
C ALA A 55 -2.09 -0.63 11.66
N VAL A 56 -0.90 -0.11 11.93
CA VAL A 56 -0.45 1.19 11.43
C VAL A 56 0.63 0.98 10.37
N LEU A 57 0.39 1.50 9.17
CA LEU A 57 1.38 1.53 8.10
C LEU A 57 1.87 2.96 7.91
N ARG A 58 3.19 3.16 8.00
CA ARG A 58 3.85 4.38 7.52
C ARG A 58 4.55 4.03 6.21
N THR A 59 4.12 4.70 5.14
CA THR A 59 4.61 4.40 3.80
C THR A 59 4.87 5.67 3.00
N ALA A 60 5.87 5.62 2.13
CA ALA A 60 6.20 6.67 1.18
C ALA A 60 6.52 6.02 -0.17
N PHE A 61 5.95 6.56 -1.25
CA PHE A 61 6.09 6.06 -2.62
C PHE A 61 5.71 7.16 -3.64
N PRO A 62 6.15 7.06 -4.90
CA PRO A 62 5.69 7.92 -6.00
C PRO A 62 4.19 7.82 -6.26
N SER A 63 3.62 8.75 -7.02
CA SER A 63 2.19 8.76 -7.36
C SER A 63 1.68 7.40 -7.84
N ILE A 64 0.56 6.96 -7.26
CA ILE A 64 -0.13 5.72 -7.61
C ILE A 64 -1.61 5.98 -7.92
N ARG A 65 -2.22 5.05 -8.63
CA ARG A 65 -3.67 4.93 -8.75
C ARG A 65 -4.12 3.68 -8.00
N VAL A 66 -5.15 3.84 -7.16
CA VAL A 66 -5.75 2.74 -6.41
C VAL A 66 -7.18 2.55 -6.87
N ARG A 67 -7.54 1.33 -7.25
CA ARG A 67 -8.90 0.98 -7.68
C ARG A 67 -9.41 -0.19 -6.85
N ARG A 68 -10.57 0.00 -6.21
CA ARG A 68 -11.31 -1.08 -5.54
C ARG A 68 -12.62 -1.27 -6.26
N THR A 69 -12.87 -2.49 -6.75
CA THR A 69 -14.17 -2.86 -7.32
C THR A 69 -15.09 -3.36 -6.23
N GLU A 70 -16.40 -3.28 -6.42
CA GLU A 70 -17.34 -3.86 -5.46
C GLU A 70 -17.08 -5.36 -5.22
N ARG A 71 -16.69 -6.10 -6.27
CA ARG A 71 -16.31 -7.52 -6.16
C ARG A 71 -15.12 -7.73 -5.22
N MET A 72 -14.13 -6.83 -5.26
CA MET A 72 -12.98 -6.86 -4.36
C MET A 72 -13.38 -6.51 -2.93
N ILE A 73 -14.27 -5.52 -2.75
CA ILE A 73 -14.76 -5.10 -1.44
C ILE A 73 -15.54 -6.23 -0.77
N ARG A 74 -16.53 -6.82 -1.46
CA ARG A 74 -17.37 -7.92 -0.95
C ARG A 74 -16.62 -9.21 -0.62
N ARG A 75 -15.43 -9.42 -1.21
CA ARG A 75 -14.58 -10.59 -0.88
C ARG A 75 -13.69 -10.36 0.34
N CYS A 76 -13.52 -9.11 0.77
CA CYS A 76 -12.58 -8.71 1.79
C CYS A 76 -13.31 -8.50 3.13
N ASP A 77 -14.26 -9.41 3.46
CA ASP A 77 -15.35 -9.35 4.46
C ASP A 77 -14.93 -9.09 5.94
N ASP A 78 -13.74 -8.53 6.17
CA ASP A 78 -13.04 -8.47 7.45
C ASP A 78 -13.50 -7.34 8.39
N GLU A 79 -14.60 -6.62 8.08
CA GLU A 79 -15.06 -5.43 8.85
C GLU A 79 -13.94 -4.38 9.11
N LEU A 80 -12.88 -4.38 8.28
CA LEU A 80 -11.71 -3.53 8.47
C LEU A 80 -11.91 -2.14 7.87
N TYR A 81 -11.84 -1.12 8.73
CA TYR A 81 -11.76 0.28 8.31
C TYR A 81 -10.32 0.65 7.98
N HIS A 82 -10.06 0.96 6.70
CA HIS A 82 -8.75 1.42 6.24
C HIS A 82 -8.74 2.95 6.10
N LEU A 83 -8.16 3.64 7.08
CA LEU A 83 -7.96 5.09 7.04
C LEU A 83 -6.57 5.41 6.46
N THR A 84 -6.51 6.33 5.50
CA THR A 84 -5.25 6.85 4.95
C THR A 84 -5.15 8.34 5.22
N MET A 85 -4.06 8.76 5.85
CA MET A 85 -3.73 10.16 6.06
C MET A 85 -2.48 10.50 5.27
N LEU A 86 -2.58 11.48 4.38
CA LEU A 86 -1.44 11.97 3.61
C LEU A 86 -0.64 12.93 4.49
N THR A 87 0.62 12.59 4.75
CA THR A 87 1.55 13.44 5.52
C THR A 87 2.39 14.34 4.59
N ALA A 88 2.44 14.00 3.31
CA ALA A 88 3.02 14.79 2.22
C ALA A 88 2.29 14.45 0.91
N GLY A 89 2.27 15.38 -0.04
CA GLY A 89 1.54 15.23 -1.29
C GLY A 89 0.04 15.44 -1.15
N HIS A 90 -0.72 14.99 -2.16
CA HIS A 90 -2.17 15.08 -2.20
C HIS A 90 -2.75 13.86 -2.93
N GLY A 91 -4.04 13.62 -2.72
CA GLY A 91 -4.76 12.54 -3.35
C GLY A 91 -6.23 12.89 -3.45
N THR A 92 -6.89 12.37 -4.46
CA THR A 92 -8.32 12.54 -4.68
C THR A 92 -8.98 11.18 -4.58
N VAL A 93 -10.07 11.10 -3.83
CA VAL A 93 -10.93 9.92 -3.81
C VAL A 93 -12.21 10.27 -4.55
N ALA A 94 -12.55 9.46 -5.55
CA ALA A 94 -13.83 9.52 -6.22
C ALA A 94 -14.56 8.20 -5.96
N SER A 95 -15.78 8.28 -5.43
CA SER A 95 -16.73 7.18 -5.49
C SER A 95 -17.43 7.25 -6.84
N VAL A 96 -17.26 6.22 -7.67
CA VAL A 96 -18.08 6.03 -8.87
C VAL A 96 -19.43 5.44 -8.50
#